data_AF-A0A8C5P6R5-F1
#
_entry.id   AF-A0A8C5P6R5-F1
#
_cell.length_a   1.000
_cell.length_b   1.000
_cell.length_c   1.000
_cell.angle_alpha   90.00
_cell.angle_beta   90.00
_cell.angle_gamma   90.00
#
_symmetry.space_group_name_H-M   'P 1'
#
loop_
_entity.id
_entity.type
_entity.pdbx_description
1 polymer ?
#
loop_
_entity_poly.entity_id
_entity_poly.type
_entity_poly.pdbx_seq_one_letter_code
_entity_poly.pdbx_strand_id
1 'polypeptide(L)'
;GVCSGSGAGGLLVCVKAEVEGKCGKNFSKYIADSFKSQLVAGTNYFVKVRAIDTGDGFIHVRIYVALPHTKQPPSVHSVQQDKTQEDEIAYF
;
A
#
# COMPACT_ATOMS: atom_id res chain seq x y z
N GLY A 1 2.56 -13.57 -11.84
CA GLY A 1 4.02 -13.49 -11.69
C GLY A 1 4.34 -13.38 -10.23
N VAL A 2 5.32 -14.13 -9.73
CA VAL A 2 5.66 -14.14 -8.30
C VAL A 2 6.30 -12.81 -7.93
N CYS A 3 5.73 -12.14 -6.94
CA CYS A 3 6.25 -10.88 -6.41
C CYS A 3 7.38 -11.16 -5.43
N SER A 4 8.62 -10.99 -5.87
CA SER A 4 9.83 -11.37 -5.12
C SER A 4 10.43 -10.24 -4.26
N GLY A 5 9.70 -9.15 -4.05
CA GLY A 5 10.22 -7.97 -3.36
C GLY A 5 10.18 -8.10 -1.83
N SER A 6 11.33 -8.23 -1.20
CA SER A 6 11.46 -8.15 0.27
C SER A 6 11.28 -6.70 0.74
N GLY A 7 10.20 -6.42 1.49
CA GLY A 7 9.93 -5.11 2.10
C GLY A 7 8.69 -4.39 1.54
N ALA A 8 8.29 -3.30 2.20
CA ALA A 8 7.05 -2.56 1.88
C ALA A 8 7.03 -2.00 0.44
N GLY A 9 8.18 -1.59 -0.10
CA GLY A 9 8.28 -1.13 -1.49
C GLY A 9 7.99 -2.24 -2.51
N GLY A 10 8.41 -3.47 -2.23
CA GLY A 10 8.10 -4.65 -3.05
C GLY A 10 6.60 -4.95 -3.06
N LEU A 11 5.98 -4.97 -1.88
CA LEU A 11 4.55 -5.18 -1.73
C LEU A 11 3.73 -4.10 -2.46
N LEU A 12 4.15 -2.84 -2.36
CA LEU A 12 3.48 -1.72 -2.98
C LEU A 12 3.42 -1.85 -4.52
N VAL A 13 4.50 -2.28 -5.16
CA VAL A 13 4.53 -2.52 -6.61
C VAL A 13 3.54 -3.61 -7.02
N CYS A 14 3.40 -4.65 -6.21
CA CYS A 14 2.53 -5.80 -6.49
C CYS A 14 1.05 -5.46 -6.50
N VAL A 15 0.65 -4.45 -5.73
CA VAL A 15 -0.74 -4.07 -5.56
C VAL A 15 -1.10 -2.77 -6.28
N LYS A 16 -0.16 -2.16 -7.03
CA LYS A 16 -0.37 -0.86 -7.68
C LYS A 16 -1.68 -0.81 -8.48
N ALA A 17 -1.94 -1.81 -9.32
CA ALA A 17 -3.16 -1.86 -10.14
C ALA A 17 -4.45 -1.90 -9.29
N GLU A 18 -4.44 -2.59 -8.15
CA GLU A 18 -5.58 -2.63 -7.24
C GLU A 18 -5.78 -1.27 -6.54
N VAL A 19 -4.68 -0.59 -6.16
CA VAL A 19 -4.75 0.75 -5.58
C VAL A 19 -5.26 1.77 -6.59
N GLU A 20 -4.77 1.74 -7.84
CA GLU A 20 -5.25 2.61 -8.92
C GLU A 20 -6.74 2.39 -9.20
N GLY A 21 -7.19 1.13 -9.22
CA GLY A 21 -8.60 0.77 -9.35
C GLY A 21 -9.46 1.33 -8.20
N LYS A 22 -8.99 1.24 -6.95
CA LYS A 22 -9.70 1.80 -5.77
C LYS A 22 -9.70 3.32 -5.75
N CYS A 23 -8.67 3.97 -6.29
CA CYS A 23 -8.58 5.42 -6.38
C CYS A 23 -9.27 6.01 -7.62
N GLY A 24 -9.65 5.19 -8.59
CA GLY A 24 -10.22 5.62 -9.86
C GLY A 24 -9.27 6.45 -10.72
N LYS A 25 -7.95 6.29 -10.53
CA LYS A 25 -6.90 7.05 -11.23
C LYS A 25 -5.59 6.27 -11.28
N ASN A 26 -4.74 6.59 -12.26
CA ASN A 26 -3.39 6.07 -12.37
C ASN A 26 -2.39 7.04 -11.73
N PHE A 27 -1.25 6.51 -11.25
CA PHE A 27 -0.20 7.32 -10.63
C PHE A 27 1.07 7.29 -11.47
N SER A 28 1.51 8.47 -11.93
CA SER A 28 2.79 8.65 -12.63
C SER A 28 3.99 8.39 -11.72
N LYS A 29 3.92 8.86 -10.47
CA LYS A 29 4.88 8.54 -9.41
C LYS A 29 4.17 7.78 -8.31
N TYR A 30 4.76 6.66 -7.91
CA TYR A 30 4.17 5.76 -6.91
C TYR A 30 5.29 5.14 -6.09
N ILE A 31 5.68 5.79 -5.00
CA ILE A 31 6.88 5.43 -4.22
C ILE A 31 6.50 5.32 -2.75
N ALA A 32 6.89 4.22 -2.11
CA ALA A 32 6.76 4.05 -0.66
C ALA A 32 7.65 5.07 0.06
N ASP A 33 7.05 5.86 0.95
CA ASP A 33 7.74 6.86 1.76
C ASP A 33 8.08 6.29 3.15
N SER A 34 7.09 5.72 3.83
CA SER A 34 7.24 5.03 5.12
C SER A 34 6.15 3.98 5.32
N PHE A 35 6.29 3.10 6.32
CA PHE A 35 5.26 2.11 6.63
C PHE A 35 5.20 1.76 8.13
N LYS A 36 4.03 1.29 8.56
CA LYS A 36 3.82 0.55 9.82
C LYS A 36 3.32 -0.86 9.49
N SER A 37 3.51 -1.81 10.41
CA SER A 37 2.96 -3.15 10.28
C SER A 37 2.16 -3.55 11.52
N GLN A 38 1.24 -4.49 11.34
CA GLN A 38 0.42 -5.06 12.39
C GLN A 38 0.26 -6.56 12.14
N LEU A 39 0.64 -7.38 13.11
CA LEU A 39 0.48 -8.83 13.06
C LEU A 39 -0.98 -9.22 13.34
N VAL A 40 -1.52 -10.13 12.52
CA VAL A 40 -2.85 -10.73 12.63
C VAL A 40 -2.76 -12.21 12.25
N ALA A 41 -3.82 -12.84 11.75
CA ALA A 41 -3.74 -14.13 11.04
C ALA A 41 -3.06 -13.98 9.65
N GLY A 42 -1.92 -13.30 9.60
CA GLY A 42 -1.29 -12.66 8.46
C GLY A 42 -0.60 -11.37 8.93
N THR A 43 -0.30 -10.44 8.02
CA THR A 43 0.27 -9.14 8.36
C THR A 43 -0.43 -8.04 7.59
N ASN A 44 -0.90 -7.00 8.28
CA ASN A 44 -1.28 -5.75 7.64
C ASN A 44 -0.04 -4.85 7.52
N TYR A 45 0.16 -4.26 6.36
CA TYR A 45 1.11 -3.18 6.12
C TYR A 45 0.35 -1.90 5.82
N PHE A 46 0.62 -0.85 6.58
CA PHE A 46 0.08 0.49 6.36
C PHE A 46 1.19 1.32 5.76
N VAL A 47 1.10 1.62 4.47
CA VAL A 47 2.17 2.24 3.68
C VAL A 47 1.75 3.67 3.34
N LYS A 48 2.57 4.65 3.71
CA LYS A 48 2.47 6.01 3.16
C LYS A 48 3.15 6.01 1.80
N VAL A 49 2.42 6.45 0.78
CA VAL A 49 2.85 6.41 -0.61
C VAL A 49 2.84 7.82 -1.17
N ARG A 50 3.97 8.26 -1.72
CA ARG A 50 4.03 9.46 -2.53
C ARG A 50 3.43 9.14 -3.89
N ALA A 51 2.28 9.74 -4.16
CA ALA A 51 1.47 9.54 -5.35
C ALA A 51 1.28 10.90 -6.07
N ILE A 52 2.13 11.19 -7.06
CA ILE A 52 1.90 12.35 -7.93
C ILE A 52 0.61 12.09 -8.72
N ASP A 53 -0.13 13.15 -9.05
CA ASP A 53 -1.50 13.13 -9.58
C ASP A 53 -2.61 12.96 -8.51
N THR A 54 -2.24 13.07 -7.23
CA THR A 54 -3.16 13.36 -6.12
C THR A 54 -3.00 14.81 -5.68
N GLY A 55 -4.07 15.44 -5.18
CA GLY A 55 -4.04 16.87 -4.81
C GLY A 55 -2.91 17.19 -3.82
N ASP A 56 -2.85 16.45 -2.71
CA ASP A 56 -1.86 16.65 -1.64
C ASP A 56 -0.60 15.78 -1.76
N GLY A 57 -0.50 14.96 -2.81
CA GLY A 57 0.71 14.22 -3.18
C GLY A 57 0.96 12.91 -2.40
N PHE A 58 0.12 12.56 -1.42
CA PHE A 58 0.21 11.29 -0.69
C PHE A 58 -1.12 10.55 -0.58
N ILE A 59 -1.00 9.23 -0.46
CA ILE A 59 -2.07 8.31 -0.06
C ILE A 59 -1.55 7.36 1.02
N HIS A 60 -2.45 6.85 1.85
CA HIS A 60 -2.15 5.74 2.76
C HIS A 60 -2.83 4.46 2.26
N VAL A 61 -2.05 3.38 2.13
CA VAL A 61 -2.52 2.09 1.62
C VAL A 61 -2.41 1.04 2.71
N ARG A 62 -3.49 0.30 2.97
CA ARG A 62 -3.45 -0.91 3.79
C ARG A 62 -3.36 -2.14 2.91
N ILE A 63 -2.26 -2.85 3.00
CA ILE A 63 -2.00 -4.09 2.27
C ILE A 63 -2.09 -5.26 3.25
N TYR A 64 -2.86 -6.29 2.90
CA TYR A 64 -2.91 -7.54 3.64
C TYR A 64 -2.01 -8.59 2.98
N VAL A 65 -1.14 -9.19 3.77
CA VAL A 65 -0.29 -10.32 3.38
C VAL A 65 -0.71 -11.53 4.21
N ALA A 66 -1.24 -12.57 3.55
CA ALA A 66 -1.64 -13.80 4.21
C ALA A 66 -0.43 -14.57 4.74
N LEU A 67 -0.67 -15.52 5.65
CA LEU A 67 0.38 -16.39 6.19
C LEU A 67 1.11 -17.16 5.06
N PRO A 68 2.44 -17.38 5.15
CA PRO A 68 3.24 -17.94 4.06
C PRO A 68 2.72 -19.27 3.49
N HIS A 69 2.13 -20.13 4.34
CA HIS A 69 1.62 -21.44 3.92
C HIS A 69 0.35 -21.37 3.06
N THR A 70 -0.37 -20.25 3.08
CA THR A 70 -1.60 -20.06 2.29
C THR A 70 -1.33 -19.82 0.81
N LYS A 71 -0.10 -19.39 0.46
CA LYS A 71 0.34 -19.04 -0.90
C LYS A 71 -0.57 -18.00 -1.61
N GLN A 72 -1.33 -17.22 -0.84
CA GLN A 72 -2.17 -16.16 -1.37
C GLN A 72 -1.32 -14.94 -1.71
N PRO A 73 -1.62 -14.22 -2.81
CA PRO A 73 -0.94 -12.97 -3.12
C PRO A 73 -1.33 -11.86 -2.11
N PRO A 74 -0.52 -10.80 -1.97
CA PRO A 74 -0.93 -9.59 -1.27
C PRO A 74 -2.19 -8.98 -1.89
N SER A 75 -3.01 -8.31 -1.07
CA SER A 75 -4.23 -7.62 -1.52
C SER A 75 -4.39 -6.28 -0.82
N VAL A 76 -5.05 -5.31 -1.46
CA VAL A 76 -5.35 -4.01 -0.87
C VAL A 76 -6.61 -4.13 -0.03
N HIS A 77 -6.52 -3.89 1.27
CA HIS A 77 -7.70 -3.81 2.11
C HIS A 77 -8.42 -2.47 1.92
N SER A 78 -7.71 -1.36 2.13
CA SER A 78 -8.26 0.00 2.09
C SER A 78 -7.21 1.02 1.59
N VAL A 79 -7.71 2.16 1.11
CA VAL A 79 -6.89 3.30 0.68
C VAL A 79 -7.50 4.58 1.23
N GLN A 80 -6.67 5.47 1.78
CA GLN A 80 -7.05 6.84 2.12
C GLN A 80 -6.36 7.79 1.13
N GLN A 81 -7.15 8.62 0.45
CA GLN A 81 -6.69 9.67 -0.44
C GLN A 81 -6.52 11.00 0.31
N ASP A 82 -6.00 12.01 -0.38
CA ASP A 82 -5.87 13.39 0.11
C ASP A 82 -5.10 13.45 1.45
N LYS A 83 -3.95 12.77 1.46
CA LYS A 83 -2.99 12.78 2.57
C LYS A 83 -1.82 13.68 2.24
N THR A 84 -1.17 14.19 3.28
CA THR A 84 0.04 15.00 3.18
C THR A 84 1.28 14.24 3.64
N GLN A 85 2.45 14.88 3.48
CA GLN A 85 3.71 14.33 3.99
C GLN A 85 3.70 14.27 5.53
N GLU A 86 3.02 15.19 6.20
CA GLU A 86 2.96 15.32 7.66
C GLU A 86 1.98 14.36 8.32
N ASP A 87 0.97 13.88 7.58
CA ASP A 87 -0.05 12.97 8.10
C ASP A 87 0.56 11.68 8.63
N GLU A 88 0.41 11.38 9.91
CA GLU A 88 0.91 10.11 10.44
C GLU A 88 0.15 8.90 9.89
N ILE A 89 0.85 7.78 9.77
CA ILE A 89 0.22 6.49 9.45
C ILE A 89 -0.59 6.03 10.66
N ALA A 90 -1.93 6.11 10.58
CA ALA A 90 -2.86 5.52 11.53
C ALA A 90 -3.27 4.09 11.11
N TYR A 91 -3.97 3.37 11.98
CA TYR A 91 -4.62 2.10 11.63
C TYR A 91 -6.05 2.35 11.12
N PHE A 92 -6.37 1.83 9.93
CA PHE A 92 -7.62 2.01 9.19
C PHE A 92 -7.96 0.80 8.31
#